data_AF-A0A3L7X6S5-F1
#
_entry.id   AF-A0A3L7X6S5-F1
#
_cell.length_a   1.000
_cell.length_b   1.000
_cell.length_c   1.000
_cell.angle_alpha   90.00
_cell.angle_beta   90.00
_cell.angle_gamma   90.00
#
_symmetry.space_group_name_H-M   'P 1'
#
loop_
_entity.id
_entity.type
_entity.pdbx_description
1 polymer ?
#
loop_
_entity_poly.entity_id
_entity_poly.type
_entity_poly.pdbx_seq_one_letter_code
_entity_poly.pdbx_strand_id
1 'polypeptide(L)'
;MGRSALDGVLLMDVGMNYLREHVIDKARIHSVVTSGGQAPNVVPAFAQVWYFVRAPHRRQVDEIYARVLEIAQGAALMSGTRHEIEFITGGYDLLPNNTLSALLLETMQAADGMRFTDQERSFAKDLQATFPAGSVQRDFDWMQKSARSGIAAAEVDNPLWEQVLAHSDTPPLMGGSTDIGDVSWITPTAQLTTCCWPLGTPGHSWQTVASSGSSIGVKGMLFAAQGMALAGLELLAKPALLQAARAEFIKAKNGAEYVTALAKNSVPQ
;
A
#
# COMPACT_ATOMS: atom_id res chain seq x y z
N MET A 1 -26.36 -15.95 -36.00
CA MET A 1 -26.06 -14.54 -35.67
C MET A 1 -24.78 -14.50 -34.85
N GLY A 2 -23.96 -13.46 -35.00
CA GLY A 2 -22.72 -13.30 -34.22
C GLY A 2 -23.02 -13.03 -32.74
N ARG A 3 -22.11 -13.45 -31.85
CA ARG A 3 -22.18 -13.18 -30.41
C ARG A 3 -21.00 -12.29 -30.04
N SER A 4 -21.27 -11.15 -29.42
CA SER A 4 -20.28 -10.09 -29.18
C SER A 4 -19.55 -10.32 -27.85
N ALA A 5 -18.24 -10.55 -27.90
CA ALA A 5 -17.39 -10.60 -26.71
C ALA A 5 -17.30 -9.23 -26.01
N LEU A 6 -17.32 -8.14 -26.78
CA LEU A 6 -17.33 -6.79 -26.22
C LEU A 6 -18.61 -6.53 -25.43
N ASP A 7 -19.78 -6.98 -25.89
CA ASP A 7 -21.02 -6.85 -25.13
C ASP A 7 -20.92 -7.57 -23.78
N GLY A 8 -20.27 -8.74 -23.75
CA GLY A 8 -19.94 -9.45 -22.51
C GLY A 8 -19.07 -8.62 -21.55
N VAL A 9 -18.01 -7.98 -22.05
CA VAL A 9 -17.17 -7.09 -21.23
C VAL A 9 -17.96 -5.88 -20.72
N LEU A 10 -18.78 -5.25 -21.55
CA LEU A 10 -19.57 -4.09 -21.14
C LEU A 10 -20.64 -4.46 -20.10
N LEU A 11 -21.29 -5.62 -20.26
CA LEU A 11 -22.23 -6.15 -19.27
C LEU A 11 -21.54 -6.48 -17.95
N MET A 12 -20.31 -7.00 -18.00
CA MET A 12 -19.48 -7.20 -16.82
C MET A 12 -19.22 -5.85 -16.11
N ASP A 13 -18.78 -4.82 -16.83
CA ASP A 13 -18.53 -3.49 -16.25
C ASP A 13 -19.80 -2.88 -15.63
N VAL A 14 -20.97 -3.04 -16.27
CA VAL A 14 -22.26 -2.61 -15.70
C VAL A 14 -22.55 -3.34 -14.39
N GLY A 15 -22.41 -4.67 -14.35
CA GLY A 15 -22.58 -5.45 -13.13
C GLY A 15 -21.60 -5.04 -12.02
N MET A 16 -20.35 -4.79 -12.39
CA MET A 16 -19.31 -4.31 -11.47
C MET A 16 -19.62 -2.92 -10.90
N ASN A 17 -20.29 -2.04 -11.66
CA ASN A 17 -20.74 -0.75 -11.15
C ASN A 17 -21.82 -0.89 -10.08
N TYR A 18 -22.81 -1.77 -10.28
CA TYR A 18 -23.82 -2.03 -9.25
C TYR A 18 -23.26 -2.77 -8.03
N LEU A 19 -22.23 -3.61 -8.21
CA LEU A 19 -21.54 -4.25 -7.10
C LEU A 19 -20.97 -3.21 -6.11
N ARG A 20 -20.54 -2.03 -6.57
CA ARG A 20 -19.94 -0.99 -5.71
C ARG A 20 -20.86 -0.50 -4.61
N GLU A 21 -22.17 -0.50 -4.83
CA GLU A 21 -23.18 -0.12 -3.82
C GLU A 21 -23.35 -1.19 -2.73
N HIS A 22 -22.82 -2.38 -2.96
CA HIS A 22 -23.05 -3.57 -2.13
C HIS A 22 -21.76 -4.17 -1.58
N VAL A 23 -20.67 -3.40 -1.57
CA VAL A 23 -19.42 -3.75 -0.91
C VAL A 23 -19.10 -2.68 0.13
N ILE A 24 -18.17 -2.97 1.04
CA ILE A 24 -17.78 -2.02 2.09
C ILE A 24 -17.24 -0.70 1.49
N ASP A 25 -17.51 0.42 2.15
CA ASP A 25 -17.08 1.76 1.69
C ASP A 25 -15.58 1.91 1.46
N LYS A 26 -14.77 1.10 2.16
CA LYS A 26 -13.31 1.09 2.03
C LYS A 26 -12.81 0.24 0.86
N ALA A 27 -13.67 -0.54 0.21
CA ALA A 27 -13.30 -1.32 -0.94
C ALA A 27 -13.12 -0.42 -2.18
N ARG A 28 -12.17 -0.78 -3.04
CA ARG A 28 -11.95 -0.12 -4.32
C ARG A 28 -11.84 -1.18 -5.39
N ILE A 29 -12.57 -0.96 -6.48
CA ILE A 29 -12.53 -1.78 -7.69
C ILE A 29 -12.10 -0.85 -8.82
N HIS A 30 -11.11 -1.23 -9.61
CA HIS A 30 -10.67 -0.49 -10.78
C HIS A 30 -10.61 -1.43 -11.97
N SER A 31 -10.84 -0.93 -13.18
CA SER A 31 -10.76 -1.73 -14.39
C SER A 31 -10.21 -0.96 -15.58
N VAL A 32 -9.74 -1.71 -16.56
CA VAL A 32 -9.39 -1.23 -17.89
C VAL A 32 -9.75 -2.29 -18.93
N VAL A 33 -10.44 -1.88 -20.00
CA VAL A 33 -10.65 -2.74 -21.17
C VAL A 33 -9.36 -2.73 -21.99
N THR A 34 -8.64 -3.85 -21.98
CA THR A 34 -7.34 -4.00 -22.67
C THR A 34 -7.51 -4.42 -24.13
N SER A 35 -8.67 -4.99 -24.50
CA SER A 35 -9.03 -5.32 -25.88
C SER A 35 -10.55 -5.25 -26.05
N GLY A 36 -11.02 -4.50 -27.06
CA GLY A 36 -12.45 -4.29 -27.32
C GLY A 36 -12.88 -4.58 -28.76
N GLY A 37 -12.06 -5.31 -29.53
CA GLY A 37 -12.24 -5.49 -30.98
C GLY A 37 -11.38 -4.54 -31.82
N GLN A 38 -11.36 -4.78 -33.13
CA GLN A 38 -10.44 -4.12 -34.07
C GLN A 38 -11.13 -3.20 -35.10
N ALA A 39 -12.45 -3.33 -35.28
CA ALA A 39 -13.21 -2.53 -36.24
C ALA A 39 -14.67 -2.35 -35.79
N PRO A 40 -15.28 -1.16 -35.99
CA PRO A 40 -16.63 -0.84 -35.48
C PRO A 40 -17.76 -1.58 -36.22
N ASN A 41 -17.51 -2.05 -37.44
CA ASN A 41 -18.48 -2.78 -38.26
C ASN A 41 -18.32 -4.31 -38.17
N VAL A 42 -17.46 -4.81 -37.27
CA VAL A 42 -17.19 -6.23 -37.06
C VAL A 42 -17.54 -6.60 -35.62
N VAL A 43 -18.41 -7.59 -35.45
CA VAL A 43 -18.75 -8.11 -34.11
C VAL A 43 -17.50 -8.74 -33.47
N PRO A 44 -17.00 -8.23 -32.33
CA PRO A 44 -15.77 -8.74 -31.73
C PRO A 44 -15.93 -10.18 -31.23
N ALA A 45 -15.10 -11.10 -31.72
CA ALA A 45 -15.05 -12.49 -31.22
C ALA A 45 -14.26 -12.63 -29.91
N PHE A 46 -13.43 -11.63 -29.58
CA PHE A 46 -12.63 -11.57 -28.36
C PHE A 46 -12.64 -10.14 -27.81
N ALA A 47 -12.74 -10.04 -26.48
CA ALA A 47 -12.57 -8.81 -25.72
C ALA A 47 -12.01 -9.18 -24.34
N GLN A 48 -11.29 -8.24 -23.72
CA GLN A 48 -10.62 -8.46 -22.45
C GLN A 48 -10.74 -7.21 -21.58
N VAL A 49 -10.98 -7.44 -20.29
CA VAL A 49 -10.97 -6.41 -19.24
C VAL A 49 -10.16 -6.92 -18.07
N TRP A 50 -9.34 -6.04 -17.49
CA TRP A 50 -8.50 -6.33 -16.34
C TRP A 50 -9.00 -5.56 -15.12
N TYR A 51 -9.14 -6.23 -13.98
CA TYR A 51 -9.62 -5.65 -12.72
C TYR A 51 -8.57 -5.69 -11.60
N PHE A 52 -8.57 -4.65 -10.78
CA PHE A 52 -7.98 -4.64 -9.43
C PHE A 52 -9.07 -4.51 -8.38
N VAL A 53 -9.08 -5.40 -7.39
CA VAL A 53 -9.99 -5.35 -6.22
C VAL A 53 -9.15 -5.18 -4.96
N ARG A 54 -9.51 -4.20 -4.13
CA ARG A 54 -8.82 -3.91 -2.87
C ARG A 54 -9.83 -3.68 -1.75
N ALA A 55 -9.53 -4.20 -0.58
CA ALA A 55 -10.24 -3.95 0.67
C ALA A 55 -9.23 -3.93 1.84
N PRO A 56 -9.59 -3.41 3.04
CA PRO A 56 -8.69 -3.38 4.19
C PRO A 56 -8.21 -4.74 4.69
N HIS A 57 -8.97 -5.81 4.46
CA HIS A 57 -8.58 -7.16 4.89
C HIS A 57 -8.71 -8.17 3.76
N ARG A 58 -7.81 -9.16 3.73
CA ARG A 58 -7.79 -10.22 2.70
C ARG A 58 -9.14 -10.90 2.52
N ARG A 59 -9.79 -11.31 3.61
CA ARG A 59 -11.10 -11.99 3.56
C ARG A 59 -12.17 -11.18 2.82
N GLN A 60 -12.13 -9.86 2.94
CA GLN A 60 -13.10 -8.97 2.28
C GLN A 60 -12.85 -8.94 0.78
N VAL A 61 -11.59 -9.02 0.35
CA VAL A 61 -11.24 -9.17 -1.08
C VAL A 61 -11.78 -10.51 -1.60
N ASP A 62 -11.64 -11.60 -0.84
CA ASP A 62 -12.14 -12.93 -1.25
C ASP A 62 -13.67 -12.93 -1.39
N GLU A 63 -14.39 -12.34 -0.43
CA GLU A 63 -15.85 -12.16 -0.48
C GLU A 63 -16.30 -11.35 -1.71
N ILE A 64 -15.59 -10.26 -2.03
CA ILE A 64 -15.89 -9.44 -3.21
C ILE A 64 -15.56 -10.21 -4.49
N TYR A 65 -14.40 -10.87 -4.55
CA TYR A 65 -13.93 -11.61 -5.71
C TYR A 65 -14.90 -12.73 -6.11
N ALA A 66 -15.47 -13.46 -5.15
CA ALA A 66 -16.51 -14.45 -5.42
C ALA A 66 -17.69 -13.85 -6.21
N ARG A 67 -18.15 -12.65 -5.85
CA ARG A 67 -19.22 -11.94 -6.56
C ARG A 67 -18.78 -11.42 -7.93
N VAL A 68 -17.51 -11.04 -8.08
CA VAL A 68 -16.95 -10.68 -9.41
C VAL A 68 -17.04 -11.86 -10.37
N LEU A 69 -16.75 -13.07 -9.91
CA LEU A 69 -16.85 -14.29 -10.73
C LEU A 69 -18.30 -14.57 -11.15
N GLU A 70 -19.26 -14.38 -10.26
CA GLU A 70 -20.69 -14.52 -10.58
C GLU A 70 -21.15 -13.49 -11.64
N ILE A 71 -20.68 -12.25 -11.52
CA ILE A 71 -20.97 -11.20 -12.51
C ILE A 71 -20.37 -11.55 -13.87
N ALA A 72 -19.13 -12.02 -13.93
CA ALA A 72 -18.49 -12.46 -15.16
C ALA A 72 -19.29 -13.60 -15.84
N GLN A 73 -19.75 -14.57 -15.05
CA GLN A 73 -20.62 -15.64 -15.53
C GLN A 73 -21.96 -15.11 -16.06
N GLY A 74 -22.60 -14.19 -15.34
CA GLY A 74 -23.85 -13.55 -15.75
C GLY A 74 -23.71 -12.76 -17.04
N ALA A 75 -22.62 -12.01 -17.21
CA ALA A 75 -22.33 -11.24 -18.42
C ALA A 75 -22.09 -12.14 -19.64
N ALA A 76 -21.37 -13.25 -19.47
CA ALA A 76 -21.20 -14.27 -20.51
C ALA A 76 -22.54 -14.91 -20.91
N LEU A 77 -23.40 -15.21 -19.93
CA LEU A 77 -24.73 -15.77 -20.17
C LEU A 77 -25.62 -14.81 -20.98
N MET A 78 -25.70 -13.55 -20.55
CA MET A 78 -26.51 -12.51 -21.21
C MET A 78 -26.07 -12.25 -22.65
N SER A 79 -24.77 -12.28 -22.92
CA SER A 79 -24.19 -12.08 -24.27
C SER A 79 -24.14 -13.37 -25.11
N GLY A 80 -24.44 -14.54 -24.51
CA GLY A 80 -24.31 -15.84 -25.14
C GLY A 80 -22.86 -16.27 -25.45
N THR A 81 -21.88 -15.63 -24.81
CA THR A 81 -20.44 -15.88 -25.01
C THR A 81 -19.88 -16.87 -23.99
N ARG A 82 -18.59 -17.18 -24.09
CA ARG A 82 -17.82 -17.86 -23.04
C ARG A 82 -16.86 -16.85 -22.43
N HIS A 83 -16.52 -17.07 -21.16
CA HIS A 83 -15.48 -16.31 -20.48
C HIS A 83 -14.41 -17.26 -19.96
N GLU A 84 -13.23 -16.70 -19.74
CA GLU A 84 -12.11 -17.31 -19.03
C GLU A 84 -11.60 -16.28 -18.02
N ILE A 85 -11.18 -16.74 -16.84
CA ILE A 85 -10.63 -15.87 -15.79
C ILE A 85 -9.16 -16.22 -15.62
N GLU A 86 -8.31 -15.23 -15.84
CA GLU A 86 -6.90 -15.29 -15.51
C GLU A 86 -6.66 -14.56 -14.18
N PHE A 87 -6.31 -15.31 -13.13
CA PHE A 87 -5.90 -14.71 -11.86
C PHE A 87 -4.41 -14.37 -11.92
N ILE A 88 -4.10 -13.07 -11.92
CA ILE A 88 -2.72 -12.59 -12.09
C ILE A 88 -1.97 -12.58 -10.75
N THR A 89 -2.50 -11.87 -9.75
CA THR A 89 -1.82 -11.66 -8.48
C THR A 89 -2.79 -11.22 -7.38
N GLY A 90 -2.34 -11.30 -6.13
CA GLY A 90 -2.99 -10.76 -4.95
C GLY A 90 -1.99 -10.54 -3.82
N GLY A 91 -2.45 -9.97 -2.72
CA GLY A 91 -1.63 -9.80 -1.51
C GLY A 91 -2.49 -9.76 -0.26
N TYR A 92 -1.81 -9.71 0.89
CA TYR A 92 -2.44 -9.61 2.20
C TYR A 92 -2.37 -8.19 2.77
N ASP A 93 -3.30 -7.88 3.68
CA ASP A 93 -3.16 -6.74 4.58
C ASP A 93 -1.98 -6.93 5.54
N LEU A 94 -1.37 -5.84 6.02
CA LEU A 94 -0.25 -5.92 6.95
C LEU A 94 -0.74 -6.39 8.33
N LEU A 95 -0.08 -7.39 8.88
CA LEU A 95 -0.24 -7.83 10.27
C LEU A 95 0.82 -7.16 11.15
N PRO A 96 0.49 -6.09 11.90
CA PRO A 96 1.47 -5.34 12.66
C PRO A 96 1.98 -6.12 13.87
N ASN A 97 3.20 -5.80 14.31
CA ASN A 97 3.80 -6.29 15.55
C ASN A 97 4.29 -5.13 16.41
N ASN A 98 3.54 -4.78 17.44
CA ASN A 98 3.82 -3.62 18.29
C ASN A 98 5.09 -3.79 19.11
N THR A 99 5.44 -5.01 19.50
CA THR A 99 6.72 -5.31 20.15
C THR A 99 7.90 -4.86 19.27
N LEU A 100 7.88 -5.23 17.99
CA LEU A 100 8.90 -4.82 17.04
C LEU A 100 8.82 -3.33 16.71
N SER A 101 7.63 -2.75 16.56
CA SER A 101 7.48 -1.30 16.31
C SER A 101 8.00 -0.45 17.47
N ALA A 102 7.79 -0.88 18.72
CA ALA A 102 8.34 -0.21 19.90
C ALA A 102 9.87 -0.30 19.93
N LEU A 103 10.44 -1.44 19.55
CA LEU A 103 11.89 -1.59 19.40
C LEU A 103 12.46 -0.68 18.31
N LEU A 104 11.79 -0.58 17.15
CA LEU A 104 12.19 0.35 16.09
C LEU A 104 12.15 1.80 16.57
N LEU A 105 11.12 2.19 17.32
CA LEU A 105 11.04 3.53 17.91
C LEU A 105 12.22 3.81 18.85
N GLU A 106 12.51 2.91 19.79
CA GLU A 106 13.61 3.04 20.75
C GLU A 106 14.96 3.17 20.03
N THR A 107 15.21 2.30 19.05
CA THR A 107 16.48 2.26 18.32
C THR A 107 16.65 3.44 17.37
N MET A 108 15.57 3.95 16.75
CA MET A 108 15.61 5.20 15.99
C MET A 108 15.91 6.40 16.89
N GLN A 109 15.37 6.43 18.11
CA GLN A 109 15.65 7.49 19.08
C GLN A 109 17.09 7.44 19.62
N ALA A 110 17.67 6.25 19.70
CA ALA A 110 19.06 6.04 20.12
C ALA A 110 20.09 6.25 19.00
N ALA A 111 19.65 6.16 17.72
CA ALA A 111 20.51 6.38 16.56
C ALA A 111 20.97 7.84 16.45
N ASP A 112 22.03 8.07 15.67
CA ASP A 112 22.45 9.42 15.34
C ASP A 112 21.38 10.07 14.45
N GLY A 113 20.71 11.09 14.98
CA GLY A 113 19.55 11.70 14.33
C GLY A 113 19.88 12.29 12.96
N MET A 114 18.85 12.45 12.11
CA MET A 114 19.01 13.11 10.81
C MET A 114 19.24 14.61 10.99
N ARG A 115 20.15 15.18 10.19
CA ARG A 115 20.37 16.62 10.10
C ARG A 115 20.45 17.09 8.67
N PHE A 116 19.64 18.09 8.32
CA PHE A 116 19.61 18.69 6.99
C PHE A 116 20.25 20.08 6.98
N THR A 117 21.01 20.36 5.93
CA THR A 117 21.66 21.66 5.71
C THR A 117 20.64 22.68 5.21
N ASP A 118 20.99 23.97 5.29
CA ASP A 118 20.14 25.04 4.75
C ASP A 118 19.93 24.90 3.24
N GLN A 119 20.94 24.40 2.51
CA GLN A 119 20.84 24.12 1.09
C GLN A 119 19.81 23.02 0.79
N GLU A 120 19.81 21.93 1.58
CA GLU A 120 18.82 20.86 1.46
C GLU A 120 17.42 21.34 1.79
N ARG A 121 17.27 22.18 2.82
CA ARG A 121 15.98 22.80 3.17
C ARG A 121 15.49 23.74 2.07
N SER A 122 16.38 24.51 1.45
CA SER A 122 16.04 25.36 0.31
C SER A 122 15.57 24.51 -0.87
N PHE A 123 16.32 23.48 -1.23
CA PHE A 123 15.94 22.56 -2.30
C PHE A 123 14.59 21.87 -2.03
N ALA A 124 14.35 21.45 -0.78
CA ALA A 124 13.08 20.88 -0.38
C ALA A 124 11.90 21.86 -0.53
N LYS A 125 12.11 23.16 -0.24
CA LYS A 125 11.12 24.22 -0.49
C LYS A 125 10.89 24.47 -1.98
N ASP A 126 11.94 24.43 -2.80
CA ASP A 126 11.82 24.53 -4.25
C ASP A 126 10.97 23.38 -4.82
N LEU A 127 11.16 22.16 -4.31
CA LEU A 127 10.28 21.02 -4.64
C LEU A 127 8.84 21.27 -4.17
N GLN A 128 8.63 21.70 -2.92
CA GLN A 128 7.30 21.99 -2.38
C GLN A 128 6.53 23.04 -3.20
N ALA A 129 7.21 24.03 -3.77
CA ALA A 129 6.61 25.04 -4.63
C ALA A 129 5.97 24.45 -5.91
N THR A 130 6.35 23.22 -6.30
CA THR A 130 5.78 22.51 -7.44
C THR A 130 4.60 21.60 -7.08
N PHE A 131 4.30 21.43 -5.79
CA PHE A 131 3.26 20.51 -5.35
C PHE A 131 1.87 21.08 -5.64
N PRO A 132 0.86 20.21 -5.88
CA PRO A 132 -0.52 20.65 -5.90
C PRO A 132 -0.89 21.39 -4.61
N ALA A 133 -1.71 22.43 -4.74
CA ALA A 133 -2.18 23.21 -3.59
C ALA A 133 -2.79 22.31 -2.51
N GLY A 134 -2.41 22.55 -1.25
CA GLY A 134 -2.88 21.79 -0.09
C GLY A 134 -2.14 20.47 0.18
N SER A 135 -1.17 20.06 -0.65
CA SER A 135 -0.43 18.80 -0.43
C SER A 135 0.32 18.76 0.90
N VAL A 136 0.99 19.87 1.26
CA VAL A 136 1.71 19.99 2.55
C VAL A 136 0.75 19.84 3.73
N GLN A 137 -0.36 20.58 3.72
CA GLN A 137 -1.35 20.54 4.81
C GLN A 137 -1.97 19.14 4.95
N ARG A 138 -2.34 18.50 3.83
CA ARG A 138 -2.91 17.16 3.84
C ARG A 138 -1.97 16.14 4.49
N ASP A 139 -0.69 16.18 4.14
CA ASP A 139 0.29 15.24 4.68
C ASP A 139 0.61 15.58 6.15
N PHE A 140 0.65 16.86 6.52
CA PHE A 140 0.79 17.27 7.91
C PHE A 140 -0.38 16.81 8.79
N ASP A 141 -1.62 16.93 8.32
CA ASP A 141 -2.81 16.43 9.01
C ASP A 141 -2.76 14.90 9.18
N TRP A 142 -2.22 14.19 8.18
CA TRP A 142 -2.00 12.75 8.27
C TRP A 142 -0.92 12.42 9.32
N MET A 143 0.18 13.17 9.35
CA MET A 143 1.22 13.02 10.38
C MET A 143 0.66 13.28 11.77
N GLN A 144 -0.14 14.33 11.97
CA GLN A 144 -0.79 14.61 13.26
C GLN A 144 -1.68 13.46 13.73
N LYS A 145 -2.44 12.82 12.83
CA LYS A 145 -3.30 11.67 13.16
C LYS A 145 -2.51 10.38 13.43
N SER A 146 -1.32 10.27 12.84
CA SER A 146 -0.47 9.09 12.92
C SER A 146 0.51 9.16 14.08
N ALA A 147 0.79 10.35 14.62
CA ALA A 147 1.63 10.54 15.78
C ALA A 147 0.86 10.25 17.08
N ARG A 148 1.54 9.65 18.06
CA ARG A 148 0.99 9.40 19.41
C ARG A 148 0.80 10.70 20.20
N SER A 149 1.66 11.69 19.95
CA SER A 149 1.61 13.01 20.56
C SER A 149 1.36 14.07 19.49
N GLY A 150 0.65 15.14 19.87
CA GLY A 150 0.38 16.26 18.97
C GLY A 150 1.67 16.91 18.45
N ILE A 151 1.64 17.29 17.18
CA ILE A 151 2.71 18.04 16.51
C ILE A 151 2.33 19.52 16.54
N ALA A 152 3.25 20.39 16.96
CA ALA A 152 3.02 21.84 16.99
C ALA A 152 2.64 22.36 15.60
N ALA A 153 1.60 23.19 15.51
CA ALA A 153 1.07 23.66 14.22
C ALA A 153 2.12 24.40 13.36
N ALA A 154 3.07 25.10 13.98
CA ALA A 154 4.15 25.80 13.28
C ALA A 154 5.09 24.85 12.51
N GLU A 155 5.11 23.55 12.84
CA GLU A 155 5.94 22.57 12.15
C GLU A 155 5.41 22.21 10.75
N VAL A 156 4.23 22.68 10.35
CA VAL A 156 3.74 22.52 8.97
C VAL A 156 4.69 23.18 7.95
N ASP A 157 5.40 24.23 8.37
CA ASP A 157 6.37 24.96 7.55
C ASP A 157 7.74 24.28 7.51
N ASN A 158 7.93 23.17 8.23
CA ASN A 158 9.17 22.41 8.24
C ASN A 158 9.16 21.40 7.07
N PRO A 159 9.95 21.64 5.99
CA PRO A 159 9.90 20.77 4.82
C PRO A 159 10.56 19.41 5.07
N LEU A 160 11.52 19.33 6.00
CA LEU A 160 12.34 18.14 6.23
C LEU A 160 12.34 17.78 7.71
N TRP A 161 11.64 16.68 8.02
CA TRP A 161 11.39 16.25 9.38
C TRP A 161 12.57 15.48 9.98
N GLU A 162 13.13 15.96 11.08
CA GLU A 162 14.32 15.36 11.73
C GLU A 162 13.98 14.55 12.98
N GLN A 163 12.82 14.78 13.61
CA GLN A 163 12.46 14.16 14.88
C GLN A 163 11.86 12.76 14.68
N VAL A 164 12.16 11.83 15.57
CA VAL A 164 11.50 10.52 15.58
C VAL A 164 10.16 10.63 16.28
N LEU A 165 9.08 10.40 15.54
CA LEU A 165 7.72 10.42 16.07
C LEU A 165 7.29 9.02 16.50
N ALA A 166 6.80 8.89 17.73
CA ALA A 166 6.11 7.69 18.16
C ALA A 166 4.78 7.58 17.39
N HIS A 167 4.52 6.42 16.78
CA HIS A 167 3.25 6.20 16.09
C HIS A 167 2.10 6.02 17.11
N SER A 168 0.91 6.46 16.71
CA SER A 168 -0.35 6.18 17.42
C SER A 168 -0.57 4.67 17.52
N ASP A 169 -1.21 4.22 18.60
CA ASP A 169 -1.59 2.81 18.76
C ASP A 169 -2.76 2.42 17.82
N THR A 170 -3.45 3.42 17.26
CA THR A 170 -4.52 3.26 16.29
C THR A 170 -4.30 4.20 15.09
N PRO A 171 -3.26 3.96 14.28
CA PRO A 171 -2.97 4.84 13.15
C PRO A 171 -4.08 4.73 12.08
N PRO A 172 -4.32 5.80 11.31
CA PRO A 172 -5.26 5.73 10.20
C PRO A 172 -4.81 4.70 9.16
N LEU A 173 -5.77 4.00 8.54
CA LEU A 173 -5.47 3.07 7.46
C LEU A 173 -4.84 3.82 6.27
N MET A 174 -3.65 3.38 5.87
CA MET A 174 -2.99 3.90 4.68
C MET A 174 -3.53 3.19 3.43
N GLY A 175 -3.82 3.95 2.37
CA GLY A 175 -4.30 3.41 1.09
C GLY A 175 -3.21 2.82 0.19
N GLY A 176 -2.01 2.56 0.71
CA GLY A 176 -0.90 1.94 -0.01
C GLY A 176 -1.07 0.43 -0.13
N SER A 177 -0.28 -0.17 -1.01
CA SER A 177 -0.20 -1.63 -1.17
C SER A 177 1.27 -2.04 -1.17
N THR A 178 1.62 -3.13 -0.49
CA THR A 178 2.98 -3.67 -0.41
C THR A 178 2.92 -5.18 -0.18
N ASP A 179 3.86 -5.91 -0.77
CA ASP A 179 4.09 -7.35 -0.58
C ASP A 179 4.64 -7.70 0.83
N ILE A 180 5.10 -6.70 1.59
CA ILE A 180 5.41 -6.86 3.02
C ILE A 180 4.18 -7.33 3.82
N GLY A 181 2.97 -7.06 3.31
CA GLY A 181 1.74 -7.67 3.82
C GLY A 181 1.87 -9.19 3.92
N ASP A 182 2.18 -9.88 2.82
CA ASP A 182 2.36 -11.32 2.80
C ASP A 182 3.44 -11.82 3.79
N VAL A 183 4.59 -11.14 3.84
CA VAL A 183 5.68 -11.48 4.79
C VAL A 183 5.20 -11.38 6.23
N SER A 184 4.40 -10.36 6.55
CA SER A 184 3.86 -10.15 7.90
C SER A 184 2.89 -11.23 8.37
N TRP A 185 2.35 -12.06 7.46
CA TRP A 185 1.56 -13.25 7.80
C TRP A 185 2.42 -14.51 7.95
N ILE A 186 3.71 -14.46 7.61
CA ILE A 186 4.65 -15.58 7.73
C ILE A 186 5.50 -15.43 9.00
N THR A 187 5.93 -14.20 9.30
CA THR A 187 6.84 -13.91 10.43
C THR A 187 6.52 -12.56 11.08
N PRO A 188 6.81 -12.36 12.39
CA PRO A 188 6.73 -11.04 13.01
C PRO A 188 7.44 -9.98 12.16
N THR A 189 6.71 -8.90 11.83
CA THR A 189 7.17 -7.87 10.91
C THR A 189 6.78 -6.50 11.45
N ALA A 190 7.69 -5.53 11.32
CA ALA A 190 7.43 -4.11 11.56
C ALA A 190 8.17 -3.29 10.48
N GLN A 191 7.74 -2.04 10.31
CA GLN A 191 8.31 -1.11 9.35
C GLN A 191 8.64 0.21 10.04
N LEU A 192 9.63 0.91 9.51
CA LEU A 192 9.93 2.30 9.87
C LEU A 192 9.89 3.18 8.62
N THR A 193 9.66 4.47 8.84
CA THR A 193 9.73 5.48 7.79
C THR A 193 10.66 6.60 8.22
N THR A 194 11.48 7.09 7.31
CA THR A 194 12.41 8.21 7.54
C THR A 194 12.12 9.34 6.54
N CYS A 195 12.61 10.54 6.84
CA CYS A 195 12.46 11.68 5.96
C CYS A 195 13.42 11.55 4.77
N CYS A 196 12.92 10.98 3.68
CA CYS A 196 13.60 10.95 2.38
C CYS A 196 13.04 12.01 1.41
N TRP A 197 11.86 12.55 1.70
CA TRP A 197 11.11 13.47 0.85
C TRP A 197 10.62 14.68 1.66
N PRO A 198 10.49 15.85 1.01
CA PRO A 198 9.83 16.99 1.63
C PRO A 198 8.39 16.67 2.04
N LEU A 199 7.92 17.25 3.14
CA LEU A 199 6.53 17.15 3.56
C LEU A 199 5.58 17.59 2.44
N GLY A 200 4.55 16.79 2.14
CA GLY A 200 3.61 17.08 1.05
C GLY A 200 3.97 16.46 -0.31
N THR A 201 5.09 15.73 -0.41
CA THR A 201 5.54 15.16 -1.70
C THR A 201 4.50 14.17 -2.25
N PRO A 202 3.97 14.39 -3.46
CA PRO A 202 3.11 13.40 -4.11
C PRO A 202 3.91 12.12 -4.40
N GLY A 203 3.41 10.95 -3.99
CA GLY A 203 4.02 9.67 -4.34
C GLY A 203 4.04 9.42 -5.85
N HIS A 204 4.99 8.60 -6.32
CA HIS A 204 5.17 8.27 -7.74
C HIS A 204 5.38 9.51 -8.66
N SER A 205 6.09 10.52 -8.15
CA SER A 205 6.31 11.78 -8.86
C SER A 205 7.78 12.02 -9.18
N TRP A 206 8.06 12.94 -10.11
CA TRP A 206 9.43 13.39 -10.39
C TRP A 206 10.10 14.03 -9.17
N GLN A 207 9.32 14.65 -8.27
CA GLN A 207 9.80 15.20 -7.02
C GLN A 207 10.29 14.11 -6.07
N THR A 208 9.61 12.95 -6.05
CA THR A 208 10.09 11.76 -5.34
C THR A 208 11.45 11.31 -5.88
N VAL A 209 11.62 11.26 -7.20
CA VAL A 209 12.89 10.89 -7.85
C VAL A 209 13.99 11.90 -7.48
N ALA A 210 13.72 13.19 -7.64
CA ALA A 210 14.69 14.25 -7.35
C ALA A 210 15.14 14.27 -5.89
N SER A 211 14.20 14.14 -4.93
CA SER A 211 14.54 14.11 -3.50
C SER A 211 15.29 12.83 -3.13
N SER A 212 14.80 11.67 -3.58
CA SER A 212 15.43 10.37 -3.26
C SER A 212 16.83 10.23 -3.84
N GLY A 213 17.07 10.81 -5.02
CA GLY A 213 18.38 10.84 -5.67
C GLY A 213 19.33 11.92 -5.14
N SER A 214 18.88 12.75 -4.18
CA SER A 214 19.70 13.79 -3.56
C SER A 214 20.31 13.33 -2.23
N SER A 215 21.09 14.20 -1.59
CA SER A 215 21.60 13.95 -0.24
C SER A 215 20.50 13.79 0.82
N ILE A 216 19.29 14.34 0.59
CA ILE A 216 18.13 14.15 1.48
C ILE A 216 17.75 12.66 1.53
N GLY A 217 17.56 12.03 0.37
CA GLY A 217 17.23 10.61 0.28
C GLY A 217 18.32 9.71 0.87
N VAL A 218 19.60 10.04 0.62
CA VAL A 218 20.73 9.29 1.18
C VAL A 218 20.75 9.38 2.72
N LYS A 219 20.55 10.56 3.29
CA LYS A 219 20.49 10.73 4.76
C LYS A 219 19.32 9.97 5.37
N GLY A 220 18.14 10.07 4.77
CA GLY A 220 16.96 9.32 5.20
C GLY A 220 17.18 7.80 5.15
N MET A 221 17.81 7.30 4.08
CA MET A 221 18.16 5.88 3.94
C MET A 221 19.20 5.44 4.98
N LEU A 222 20.25 6.22 5.23
CA LEU A 222 21.27 5.89 6.22
C LEU A 222 20.69 5.83 7.64
N PHE A 223 19.80 6.76 7.98
CA PHE A 223 19.11 6.73 9.27
C PHE A 223 18.19 5.51 9.42
N ALA A 224 17.47 5.14 8.34
CA ALA A 224 16.68 3.92 8.31
C ALA A 224 17.56 2.67 8.53
N ALA A 225 18.73 2.61 7.88
CA ALA A 225 19.68 1.53 8.04
C ALA A 225 20.22 1.42 9.47
N GLN A 226 20.52 2.55 10.12
CA GLN A 226 20.94 2.59 11.52
C GLN A 226 19.85 2.04 12.46
N GLY A 227 18.61 2.50 12.32
CA GLY A 227 17.48 2.02 13.11
C GLY A 227 17.26 0.51 12.96
N MET A 228 17.26 0.00 11.72
CA MET A 228 17.12 -1.45 11.47
C MET A 228 18.30 -2.26 12.01
N ALA A 229 19.53 -1.78 11.86
CA ALA A 229 20.72 -2.48 12.34
C ALA A 229 20.75 -2.58 13.88
N LEU A 230 20.43 -1.47 14.57
CA LEU A 230 20.33 -1.44 16.02
C LEU A 230 19.20 -2.36 16.51
N ALA A 231 18.03 -2.33 15.89
CA ALA A 231 16.93 -3.25 16.23
C ALA A 231 17.31 -4.72 16.00
N GLY A 232 18.02 -5.02 14.91
CA GLY A 232 18.56 -6.36 14.65
C GLY A 232 19.52 -6.82 15.75
N LEU A 233 20.45 -5.95 16.17
CA LEU A 233 21.38 -6.23 17.27
C LEU A 233 20.63 -6.48 18.59
N GLU A 234 19.64 -5.66 18.91
CA GLU A 234 18.82 -5.79 20.12
C GLU A 234 18.04 -7.12 20.15
N LEU A 235 17.47 -7.54 19.02
CA LEU A 235 16.80 -8.84 18.91
C LEU A 235 17.75 -10.03 19.11
N LEU A 236 19.00 -9.92 18.63
CA LEU A 236 20.04 -10.94 18.83
C LEU A 236 20.51 -10.98 20.29
N ALA A 237 20.63 -9.82 20.94
CA ALA A 237 21.14 -9.70 22.30
C ALA A 237 20.10 -10.01 23.38
N LYS A 238 18.80 -9.80 23.11
CA LYS A 238 17.70 -9.92 24.08
C LYS A 238 16.66 -10.98 23.64
N PRO A 239 16.87 -12.27 23.94
CA PRO A 239 15.94 -13.34 23.54
C PRO A 239 14.48 -13.14 23.99
N ALA A 240 14.26 -12.43 25.09
CA ALA A 240 12.92 -12.10 25.58
C ALA A 240 12.11 -11.23 24.60
N LEU A 241 12.76 -10.30 23.88
CA LEU A 241 12.09 -9.47 22.86
C LEU A 241 11.61 -10.33 21.69
N LEU A 242 12.45 -11.27 21.23
CA LEU A 242 12.08 -12.19 20.16
C LEU A 242 10.91 -13.10 20.57
N GLN A 243 10.91 -13.57 21.82
CA GLN A 243 9.80 -14.38 22.36
C GLN A 243 8.50 -13.58 22.43
N ALA A 244 8.56 -12.34 22.91
CA ALA A 244 7.41 -11.45 22.97
C ALA A 244 6.83 -11.15 21.57
N ALA A 245 7.68 -10.80 20.60
CA ALA A 245 7.27 -10.55 19.23
C ALA A 245 6.61 -11.79 18.60
N ARG A 246 7.15 -12.99 18.84
CA ARG A 246 6.55 -14.25 18.37
C ARG A 246 5.20 -14.53 19.04
N ALA A 247 5.08 -14.33 20.34
CA ALA A 247 3.83 -14.54 21.07
C ALA A 247 2.73 -13.58 20.58
N GLU A 248 3.07 -12.30 20.37
CA GLU A 248 2.15 -11.32 19.79
C GLU A 248 1.68 -11.73 18.39
N PHE A 249 2.60 -12.15 17.52
CA PHE A 249 2.30 -12.61 16.17
C PHE A 249 1.36 -13.82 16.15
N ILE A 250 1.62 -14.85 16.97
CA ILE A 250 0.76 -16.04 17.07
C ILE A 250 -0.66 -15.63 17.50
N LYS A 251 -0.77 -14.73 18.49
CA LYS A 251 -2.05 -14.19 18.94
C LYS A 251 -2.74 -13.40 17.83
N ALA A 252 -2.01 -12.56 17.10
CA ALA A 252 -2.56 -11.74 16.02
C ALA A 252 -3.07 -12.57 14.83
N LYS A 253 -2.39 -13.67 14.48
CA LYS A 253 -2.88 -14.62 13.47
C LYS A 253 -4.16 -15.34 13.88
N ASN A 254 -4.43 -15.47 15.19
CA ASN A 254 -5.65 -16.08 15.72
C ASN A 254 -5.99 -17.43 15.05
N GLY A 255 -4.98 -18.26 14.82
CA GLY A 255 -5.12 -19.58 14.18
C GLY A 255 -5.25 -19.57 12.65
N ALA A 256 -5.31 -18.41 11.99
CA ALA A 256 -5.30 -18.34 10.53
C ALA A 256 -3.96 -18.80 9.96
N GLU A 257 -3.98 -19.56 8.87
CA GLU A 257 -2.77 -19.94 8.15
C GLU A 257 -2.54 -19.00 6.96
N TYR A 258 -1.26 -18.77 6.62
CA TYR A 258 -0.95 -18.01 5.41
C TYR A 258 -1.13 -18.91 4.20
N VAL A 259 -1.95 -18.47 3.24
CA VAL A 259 -2.09 -19.11 1.94
C VAL A 259 -1.64 -18.10 0.90
N THR A 260 -0.67 -18.47 0.06
CA THR A 260 -0.15 -17.55 -0.96
C THR A 260 -1.27 -17.00 -1.82
N ALA A 261 -1.27 -15.67 -1.99
CA ALA A 261 -2.20 -14.98 -2.87
C ALA A 261 -1.75 -15.00 -4.34
N LEU A 262 -0.63 -15.66 -4.66
CA LEU A 262 -0.12 -15.81 -6.01
C LEU A 262 -0.77 -17.02 -6.72
N ALA A 263 -0.81 -16.97 -8.05
CA ALA A 263 -1.27 -18.11 -8.84
C ALA A 263 -0.29 -19.29 -8.74
N LYS A 264 -0.80 -20.53 -8.91
CA LYS A 264 -0.05 -21.78 -8.69
C LYS A 264 1.22 -21.94 -9.54
N ASN A 265 1.39 -21.12 -10.58
CA ASN A 265 2.56 -21.11 -11.48
C ASN A 265 3.08 -19.69 -11.75
N SER A 266 2.87 -18.74 -10.83
CA SER A 266 3.38 -17.38 -10.97
C SER A 266 4.91 -17.41 -11.10
N VAL A 267 5.43 -16.75 -12.14
CA VAL A 267 6.85 -16.47 -12.32
C VAL A 267 7.10 -14.98 -12.06
N PRO A 268 8.29 -14.57 -11.58
CA PRO A 268 8.66 -13.16 -11.55
C PRO A 268 8.51 -12.57 -12.96
N GLN A 269 7.78 -11.45 -13.06
CA GLN A 269 7.66 -10.69 -14.30
C GLN A 269 8.85 -9.75 -14.49
#